data_AF-A0A9D5GNP8-F1
#
_entry.id   AF-A0A9D5GNP8-F1
#
_cell.length_a   1.000
_cell.length_b   1.000
_cell.length_c   1.000
_cell.angle_alpha   90.00
_cell.angle_beta   90.00
_cell.angle_gamma   90.00
#
_symmetry.space_group_name_H-M   'P 1'
#
loop_
_entity.id
_entity.type
_entity.pdbx_description
1 polymer ?
#
loop_
_entity_poly.entity_id
_entity_poly.type
_entity_poly.pdbx_seq_one_letter_code
_entity_poly.pdbx_strand_id
1 'polypeptide(L)' 'MDLKKDFNKAVDNVKDGLDEAKHRSQAEGERAKRDVDGDNMTAGEKLESNVKEGGHNLGADWDKTKRDVRNET' A
#
# COMPACT_ATOMS: atom_id res chain seq x y z
N MET A 1 12.32 -31.08 -0.27
CA MET A 1 11.59 -29.87 0.16
C MET A 1 12.20 -29.43 1.45
N ASP A 2 12.65 -28.18 1.50
CA ASP A 2 13.39 -27.62 2.64
C ASP A 2 12.37 -26.83 3.47
N LEU A 3 11.79 -27.45 4.50
CA LEU A 3 10.64 -26.94 5.26
C LEU A 3 10.86 -25.50 5.77
N LYS A 4 12.12 -25.13 6.04
CA LYS A 4 12.51 -23.78 6.44
C LYS A 4 12.35 -22.75 5.33
N LYS A 5 12.66 -23.10 4.08
CA LYS A 5 12.46 -22.21 2.93
C LYS A 5 10.98 -21.97 2.68
N ASP A 6 10.17 -23.02 2.77
CA ASP A 6 8.72 -22.91 2.57
C ASP A 6 8.06 -22.06 3.66
N PHE A 7 8.49 -22.22 4.92
CA PHE A 7 8.03 -21.37 6.03
C PHE A 7 8.43 -19.90 5.86
N ASN A 8 9.69 -19.62 5.51
CA ASN A 8 10.14 -18.25 5.27
C ASN A 8 9.39 -17.60 4.11
N LYS A 9 9.14 -18.34 3.01
CA LYS A 9 8.36 -17.85 1.87
C LYS A 9 6.92 -17.52 2.27
N ALA A 10 6.32 -18.32 3.16
CA ALA A 10 4.99 -18.04 3.69
C ALA A 10 4.95 -16.78 4.57
N VAL A 11 5.92 -16.59 5.46
CA VAL A 11 6.01 -15.39 6.31
C VAL A 11 6.22 -14.13 5.47
N ASP A 12 7.09 -14.21 4.47
CA ASP A 12 7.33 -13.11 3.54
C ASP A 12 6.06 -12.72 2.77
N ASN A 13 5.30 -13.70 2.26
CA ASN A 13 4.04 -13.45 1.58
C ASN A 13 2.99 -12.77 2.46
N VAL A 14 2.92 -13.15 3.74
CA VAL A 14 2.03 -12.48 4.72
C VAL A 14 2.49 -11.04 4.94
N LYS A 15 3.80 -10.82 5.09
CA LYS A 15 4.36 -9.49 5.32
C LYS A 15 4.13 -8.56 4.13
N ASP A 16 4.39 -9.04 2.91
CA ASP A 16 4.11 -8.31 1.68
C ASP A 16 2.61 -7.95 1.56
N GLY A 17 1.72 -8.89 1.89
CA GLY A 17 0.28 -8.65 1.89
C GLY A 17 -0.16 -7.60 2.92
N LEU A 18 0.48 -7.58 4.10
CA LEU A 18 0.23 -6.57 5.12
C LEU A 18 0.75 -5.19 4.71
N ASP A 19 1.93 -5.11 4.11
CA ASP A 19 2.50 -3.84 3.63
C ASP A 19 1.65 -3.28 2.46
N GLU A 20 1.22 -4.13 1.53
CA GLU A 20 0.27 -3.77 0.46
C GLU A 20 -1.06 -3.26 1.04
N ALA A 21 -1.65 -3.99 2.00
CA ALA A 21 -2.89 -3.59 2.65
C ALA A 21 -2.74 -2.27 3.43
N LYS A 22 -1.60 -2.06 4.10
CA LYS A 22 -1.30 -0.83 4.83
C LYS A 22 -1.25 0.35 3.87
N HIS A 23 -0.55 0.23 2.75
CA HIS A 23 -0.48 1.28 1.74
C HIS A 23 -1.85 1.60 1.15
N ARG A 24 -2.67 0.58 0.82
CA ARG A 24 -4.05 0.80 0.36
C ARG A 24 -4.90 1.50 1.41
N SER A 25 -4.81 1.07 2.67
CA SER A 25 -5.57 1.69 3.76
C SER A 25 -5.17 3.16 4.01
N GLN A 26 -3.89 3.50 3.81
CA GLN A 26 -3.43 4.88 3.89
C GLN A 26 -3.96 5.72 2.73
N ALA A 27 -3.97 5.18 1.51
CA ALA A 27 -4.59 5.83 0.35
C ALA A 27 -6.09 6.07 0.56
N GLU A 28 -6.81 5.08 1.07
CA GLU A 28 -8.23 5.21 1.43
C GLU A 28 -8.46 6.20 2.57
N GLY A 29 -7.57 6.24 3.57
CA GLY A 29 -7.64 7.20 4.66
C GLY A 29 -7.48 8.64 4.18
N GLU A 30 -6.61 8.89 3.19
CA GLU A 30 -6.48 10.21 2.57
C GLU A 30 -7.73 10.59 1.75
N ARG A 31 -8.36 9.64 1.04
CA ARG A 31 -9.66 9.87 0.41
C ARG A 31 -10.74 10.20 1.43
N ALA A 32 -10.84 9.40 2.50
CA ALA A 32 -11.84 9.59 3.54
C ALA A 32 -11.69 10.94 4.24
N LYS A 33 -10.45 11.41 4.49
CA LYS A 33 -10.21 12.77 4.99
C LYS A 33 -10.74 13.84 4.04
N ARG A 34 -10.55 13.68 2.72
CA ARG A 34 -11.11 14.61 1.74
C ARG A 34 -12.63 14.50 1.61
N ASP A 35 -13.21 13.33 1.84
CA ASP A 35 -14.67 13.18 1.82
C ASP A 35 -15.33 13.80 3.06
N VAL A 36 -14.68 13.71 4.23
CA VAL A 36 -15.22 14.24 5.49
C VAL A 36 -14.93 15.73 5.67
N ASP A 37 -13.71 16.16 5.35
CA ASP A 37 -13.21 17.51 5.66
C ASP A 37 -12.81 18.29 4.40
N GLY A 38 -13.08 17.76 3.21
CA GLY A 38 -12.66 18.36 1.95
C GLY A 38 -13.17 19.78 1.74
N ASP A 39 -14.33 20.14 2.28
CA ASP A 39 -14.85 21.51 2.15
C ASP A 39 -14.11 22.51 3.05
N ASN A 40 -13.46 22.04 4.12
CA ASN A 40 -12.63 22.85 5.01
C ASN A 40 -11.14 22.86 4.59
N MET A 41 -10.71 21.92 3.74
CA MET A 41 -9.33 21.84 3.26
C MET A 41 -9.02 22.91 2.22
N THR A 42 -7.87 23.57 2.38
CA THR A 42 -7.32 24.48 1.37
C THR A 42 -6.92 23.74 0.09
N ALA A 43 -6.76 24.48 -1.01
CA ALA A 43 -6.31 23.91 -2.28
C ALA A 43 -4.94 23.20 -2.16
N GLY A 44 -4.05 23.72 -1.31
CA GLY A 44 -2.74 23.12 -1.04
C GLY A 44 -2.87 21.77 -0.32
N GLU A 45 -3.70 21.70 0.72
CA GLU A 45 -3.94 20.48 1.49
C GLU A 45 -4.61 19.39 0.64
N LYS A 46 -5.54 19.76 -0.24
CA LYS A 46 -6.13 18.83 -1.22
C LYS A 46 -5.09 18.27 -2.17
N LEU A 47 -4.19 19.12 -2.67
CA LEU A 47 -3.09 18.70 -3.55
C LEU A 47 -2.14 17.74 -2.82
N GLU A 48 -1.74 18.08 -1.60
CA GLU A 48 -0.86 17.24 -0.80
C GLU A 48 -1.50 15.89 -0.47
N SER A 49 -2.80 15.87 -0.14
CA SER A 49 -3.56 14.63 0.09
C SER A 49 -3.64 13.76 -1.16
N ASN A 50 -3.85 14.35 -2.35
CA ASN A 50 -3.81 13.60 -3.61
C ASN A 50 -2.41 13.04 -3.91
N VAL A 51 -1.35 13.78 -3.61
CA VAL A 51 0.03 13.31 -3.77
C VAL A 51 0.33 12.16 -2.80
N LYS A 52 -0.10 12.25 -1.53
CA LYS A 52 0.05 11.19 -0.54
C LYS A 52 -0.69 9.92 -0.97
N GLU A 53 -1.94 10.06 -1.41
CA GLU A 53 -2.69 8.95 -1.97
C GLU A 53 -1.98 8.30 -3.17
N GLY A 54 -1.48 9.11 -4.10
CA GLY A 54 -0.71 8.61 -5.23
C GLY A 54 0.56 7.86 -4.80
N GLY A 55 1.30 8.39 -3.84
CA GLY A 55 2.49 7.75 -3.28
C GLY A 55 2.17 6.43 -2.57
N HIS A 56 1.07 6.36 -1.83
CA HIS A 56 0.60 5.14 -1.20
C HIS A 56 0.15 4.09 -2.23
N ASN A 57 -0.58 4.47 -3.27
CA ASN A 57 -0.94 3.55 -4.36
C ASN A 57 0.30 3.02 -5.09
N LEU A 58 1.27 3.89 -5.40
CA LEU A 58 2.53 3.48 -6.01
C LEU A 58 3.34 2.52 -5.12
N GLY A 59 3.36 2.77 -3.80
CA GLY A 59 3.96 1.84 -2.83
C GLY A 59 3.29 0.47 -2.85
N ALA A 60 1.95 0.44 -2.83
CA ALA A 60 1.18 -0.80 -2.92
C ALA A 60 1.44 -1.55 -4.25
N ASP A 61 1.51 -0.84 -5.38
CA ASP A 61 1.80 -1.43 -6.69
C ASP A 61 3.23 -1.99 -6.75
N TRP A 62 4.19 -1.30 -6.15
CA TRP A 62 5.57 -1.75 -6.07
C TRP A 62 5.71 -3.03 -5.21
N ASP A 63 5.05 -3.08 -4.06
CA ASP A 63 5.05 -4.26 -3.19
C ASP A 63 4.35 -5.44 -3.86
N LYS A 64 3.24 -5.18 -4.56
CA LYS A 64 2.57 -6.18 -5.39
C LYS A 64 3.51 -6.71 -6.49
N THR A 65 4.22 -5.82 -7.18
CA THR A 65 5.20 -6.19 -8.22
C THR A 65 6.32 -7.06 -7.65
N LYS A 66 6.86 -6.72 -6.48
CA LYS A 66 7.86 -7.55 -5.80
C LYS A 66 7.33 -8.95 -5.47
N ARG A 67 6.09 -9.04 -4.99
CA ARG A 67 5.44 -10.33 -4.70
C ARG A 67 5.27 -11.15 -5.98
N ASP A 68 4.80 -10.52 -7.05
CA ASP A 68 4.56 -11.18 -8.34
C ASP A 68 5.88 -11.73 -8.91
N VAL A 69 6.96 -10.94 -8.91
CA VAL A 69 8.31 -11.41 -9.31
C VAL A 69 8.77 -12.61 -8.46
N ARG A 70 8.56 -12.58 -7.13
CA ARG A 70 8.98 -13.67 -6.21
C ARG A 70 8.14 -14.94 -6.35
N ASN A 71 6.91 -14.83 -6.87
CA ASN A 71 6.05 -15.96 -7.17
C ASN A 71 6.30 -16.52 -8.58
N GLU A 72 6.79 -15.69 -9.51
CA GLU A 72 7.16 -16.09 -10.87
C GLU A 72 8.57 -16.73 -10.94
N THR A 73 9.43 -16.49 -9.94
CA THR A 73 10.76 -17.11 -9.78
C THR A 73 10.82 -18.17 -8.68
#